data_AF-A0A4R6GFC5-F1
#
_entry.id   AF-A0A4R6GFC5-F1
#
_cell.length_a   1.000
_cell.length_b   1.000
_cell.length_c   1.000
_cell.angle_alpha   90.00
_cell.angle_beta   90.00
_cell.angle_gamma   90.00
#
_symmetry.space_group_name_H-M   'P 1'
#
loop_
_entity.id
_entity.type
_entity.pdbx_description
1 polymer ?
#
loop_
_entity_poly.entity_id
_entity_poly.type
_entity_poly.pdbx_seq_one_letter_code
_entity_poly.pdbx_strand_id
1 'polypeptide(L)'
;MDVGGVAELCLGPVAESYPPQCSGIPLEGWSWEGVDGSEASGDARWGAYAVAGAYDGETLTVTGPPILLALYDPIRPEDPTGGEPGSTDQATLEAVQAELPERLGSSFVSSSIESGYVWVDVVWDDGTLQDAADATYGEDVVVVRSALRE
;
A
#
# COMPACT_ATOMS: atom_id res chain seq x y z
N MET A 1 -3.61 -9.77 8.12
CA MET A 1 -4.80 -9.90 8.98
C MET A 1 -5.55 -11.15 8.55
N ASP A 2 -6.14 -11.89 9.46
CA ASP A 2 -7.02 -13.02 9.16
C ASP A 2 -8.26 -12.89 10.06
N VAL A 3 -9.43 -12.72 9.46
CA VAL A 3 -10.71 -12.66 10.18
C VAL A 3 -11.61 -13.75 9.62
N GLY A 4 -12.02 -14.68 10.49
CA GLY A 4 -12.91 -15.77 10.08
C GLY A 4 -12.29 -16.78 9.10
N GLY A 5 -10.95 -16.85 9.04
CA GLY A 5 -10.20 -17.81 8.21
C GLY A 5 -9.83 -17.28 6.82
N VAL A 6 -10.00 -15.98 6.57
CA VAL A 6 -9.63 -15.32 5.31
C VAL A 6 -8.46 -14.38 5.59
N ALA A 7 -7.28 -14.74 5.10
CA ALA A 7 -6.07 -13.94 5.26
C ALA A 7 -5.98 -12.84 4.18
N GLU A 8 -5.65 -11.62 4.61
CA GLU A 8 -5.37 -10.46 3.77
C GLU A 8 -4.06 -9.78 4.20
N LEU A 9 -3.37 -9.17 3.24
CA LEU A 9 -2.20 -8.33 3.46
C LEU A 9 -2.66 -6.88 3.61
N CYS A 10 -2.57 -6.34 4.83
CA CYS A 10 -2.84 -4.94 5.09
C CYS A 10 -1.80 -4.08 4.35
N LEU A 11 -2.23 -3.27 3.38
CA LEU A 11 -1.34 -2.38 2.62
C LEU A 11 -1.49 -0.90 3.02
N GLY A 12 -2.61 -0.55 3.64
CA GLY A 12 -2.93 0.81 4.05
C GLY A 12 -2.83 1.04 5.57
N PRO A 13 -3.41 2.15 6.05
CA PRO A 13 -3.41 2.47 7.47
C PRO A 13 -4.10 1.37 8.30
N VAL A 14 -3.53 1.09 9.48
CA VAL A 14 -4.06 0.12 10.43
C VAL A 14 -4.65 0.87 11.63
N ALA A 15 -5.89 0.56 12.00
CA ALA A 15 -6.51 1.11 13.20
C ALA A 15 -5.95 0.41 14.45
N GLU A 16 -5.44 1.20 15.41
CA GLU A 16 -4.73 0.75 16.61
C GLU A 16 -5.63 0.17 17.73
N SER A 17 -6.78 -0.41 17.38
CA SER A 17 -7.65 -1.12 18.31
C SER A 17 -7.15 -2.55 18.57
N TYR A 18 -7.80 -3.28 19.49
CA TYR A 18 -7.46 -4.66 19.81
C TYR A 18 -8.71 -5.57 19.71
N PRO A 19 -8.84 -6.44 18.68
CA PRO A 19 -7.90 -6.64 17.57
C PRO A 19 -7.80 -5.39 16.68
N PRO A 20 -6.70 -5.18 15.93
CA PRO A 20 -6.59 -4.07 14.98
C PRO A 20 -7.55 -4.27 13.81
N GLN A 21 -7.85 -3.19 13.08
CA GLN A 21 -8.58 -3.26 11.80
C GLN A 21 -7.69 -2.75 10.67
N CYS A 22 -7.73 -3.43 9.54
CA CYS A 22 -7.17 -2.95 8.30
C CYS A 22 -8.06 -3.42 7.14
N SER A 23 -7.73 -2.99 5.95
CA SER A 23 -8.20 -3.63 4.72
C SER A 23 -7.01 -3.77 3.79
N GLY A 24 -7.06 -4.76 2.91
CA GLY A 24 -5.98 -5.00 2.00
C GLY A 24 -6.36 -5.98 0.91
N ILE A 25 -5.36 -6.66 0.36
CA ILE A 25 -5.55 -7.66 -0.69
C ILE A 25 -5.57 -9.07 -0.09
N PRO A 26 -6.35 -10.01 -0.66
CA PRO A 26 -6.31 -11.40 -0.25
C PRO A 26 -4.91 -12.01 -0.36
N LEU A 27 -4.56 -12.88 0.59
CA LEU A 27 -3.37 -13.72 0.55
C LEU A 27 -3.75 -15.16 0.20
N GLU A 28 -3.33 -15.63 -0.97
CA GLU A 28 -3.43 -17.04 -1.32
C GLU A 28 -2.21 -17.82 -0.81
N GLY A 29 -2.42 -18.99 -0.23
CA GLY A 29 -1.34 -19.85 0.27
C GLY A 29 -0.76 -19.46 1.62
N TRP A 30 -1.32 -18.46 2.31
CA TRP A 30 -0.92 -18.10 3.67
C TRP A 30 -1.27 -19.20 4.67
N SER A 31 -0.34 -19.52 5.57
CA SER A 31 -0.57 -20.39 6.72
C SER A 31 0.06 -19.77 7.97
N TRP A 32 -0.66 -19.88 9.09
CA TRP A 32 -0.15 -19.49 10.40
C TRP A 32 0.68 -20.60 11.06
N GLU A 33 0.76 -21.79 10.47
CA GLU A 33 1.54 -22.89 11.02
C GLU A 33 3.04 -22.58 10.96
N GLY A 34 3.71 -22.64 12.11
CA GLY A 34 5.15 -22.38 12.20
C GLY A 34 5.56 -20.93 12.00
N VAL A 35 4.60 -20.00 12.01
CA VAL A 35 4.85 -18.55 11.90
C VAL A 35 4.85 -17.93 13.31
N ASP A 36 5.98 -17.34 13.69
CA ASP A 36 6.12 -16.61 14.96
C ASP A 36 5.49 -15.20 14.89
N GLY A 37 5.32 -14.54 16.03
CA GLY A 37 4.95 -13.11 16.11
C GLY A 37 3.50 -12.78 15.75
N SER A 38 2.62 -13.78 15.69
CA SER A 38 1.18 -13.56 15.53
C SER A 38 0.47 -13.37 16.88
N GLU A 39 -0.52 -12.50 16.90
CA GLU A 39 -1.49 -12.34 17.98
C GLU A 39 -2.87 -12.81 17.52
N ALA A 40 -3.74 -13.14 18.47
CA ALA A 40 -5.11 -13.55 18.18
C ALA A 40 -6.08 -13.06 19.26
N SER A 41 -7.30 -12.70 18.83
CA SER A 41 -8.42 -12.32 19.70
C SER A 41 -9.73 -12.63 18.99
N GLY A 42 -10.59 -13.43 19.60
CA GLY A 42 -11.82 -13.89 18.97
C GLY A 42 -11.54 -14.72 17.71
N ASP A 43 -12.13 -14.31 16.60
CA ASP A 43 -11.97 -14.87 15.26
C ASP A 43 -10.88 -14.16 14.42
N ALA A 44 -10.18 -13.18 15.00
CA ALA A 44 -9.11 -12.44 14.36
C ALA A 44 -7.74 -12.98 14.75
N ARG A 45 -6.83 -13.08 13.78
CA ARG A 45 -5.39 -13.33 13.94
C ARG A 45 -4.60 -12.37 13.07
N TRP A 46 -3.53 -11.78 13.61
CA TRP A 46 -2.71 -10.81 12.89
C TRP A 46 -1.25 -10.86 13.31
N GLY A 47 -0.39 -10.25 12.52
CA GLY A 47 1.02 -10.04 12.82
C GLY A 47 1.63 -9.14 11.74
N ALA A 48 2.87 -8.71 11.95
CA ALA A 48 3.58 -7.84 11.02
C ALA A 48 4.69 -8.61 10.31
N TYR A 49 4.57 -8.75 8.99
CA TYR A 49 5.46 -9.55 8.16
C TYR A 49 5.79 -8.84 6.85
N ALA A 50 7.01 -9.05 6.35
CA ALA A 50 7.30 -8.91 4.93
C ALA A 50 6.90 -10.23 4.23
N VAL A 51 6.09 -10.11 3.18
CA VAL A 51 5.52 -11.24 2.45
C VAL A 51 5.99 -11.17 1.00
N ALA A 52 6.61 -12.25 0.52
CA ALA A 52 6.98 -12.41 -0.87
C ALA A 52 5.88 -13.19 -1.62
N GLY A 53 5.50 -12.71 -2.80
CA GLY A 53 4.41 -13.30 -3.56
C GLY A 53 4.34 -12.84 -5.00
N ALA A 54 3.46 -13.49 -5.76
CA ALA A 54 3.06 -13.05 -7.10
C ALA A 54 1.69 -12.36 -6.99
N TYR A 55 1.61 -11.11 -7.44
CA TYR A 55 0.38 -10.33 -7.45
C TYR A 55 -0.25 -10.38 -8.84
N ASP A 56 -1.54 -10.71 -8.91
CA ASP A 56 -2.28 -10.85 -10.19
C ASP A 56 -3.17 -9.64 -10.53
N GLY A 57 -3.12 -8.59 -9.70
CA GLY A 57 -4.00 -7.41 -9.81
C GLY A 57 -5.13 -7.39 -8.80
N GLU A 58 -5.41 -8.51 -8.11
CA GLU A 58 -6.43 -8.61 -7.07
C GLU A 58 -5.93 -9.34 -5.81
N THR A 59 -5.18 -10.43 -5.98
CA THR A 59 -4.72 -11.35 -4.93
C THR A 59 -3.20 -11.49 -4.97
N LEU A 60 -2.57 -11.59 -3.80
CA LEU A 60 -1.15 -11.94 -3.68
C LEU A 60 -1.02 -13.43 -3.33
N THR A 61 -0.47 -14.20 -4.25
CA THR A 61 -0.11 -15.61 -4.01
C THR A 61 1.25 -15.68 -3.31
N VAL A 62 1.29 -16.21 -2.09
CA VAL A 62 2.52 -16.33 -1.30
C VAL A 62 3.47 -17.35 -1.95
N THR A 63 4.71 -16.94 -2.22
CA THR A 63 5.71 -17.77 -2.93
C THR A 63 6.88 -18.21 -2.05
N GLY A 64 6.97 -17.71 -0.81
CA GLY A 64 8.04 -18.04 0.12
C GLY A 64 7.66 -17.83 1.58
N PRO A 65 8.52 -18.25 2.52
CA PRO A 65 8.25 -18.05 3.95
C PRO A 65 8.23 -16.55 4.29
N PRO A 66 7.26 -16.09 5.11
CA PRO A 66 7.23 -14.71 5.55
C PRO A 66 8.40 -14.39 6.48
N ILE A 67 8.84 -13.14 6.47
CA ILE A 67 9.87 -12.61 7.38
C ILE A 67 9.17 -11.71 8.39
N LEU A 68 9.43 -11.89 9.69
CA LEU A 68 8.96 -10.95 10.71
C LEU A 68 9.40 -9.53 10.34
N LEU A 69 8.48 -8.57 10.35
CA LEU A 69 8.79 -7.21 9.89
C LEU A 69 9.91 -6.57 10.74
N ALA A 70 10.02 -6.94 12.02
CA ALA A 70 11.13 -6.52 12.90
C ALA A 70 12.52 -7.04 12.48
N LEU A 71 12.58 -8.04 11.58
CA LEU A 71 13.80 -8.63 11.03
C LEU A 71 14.03 -8.26 9.56
N TYR A 72 13.07 -7.59 8.93
CA TYR A 72 13.16 -7.20 7.53
C TYR A 72 13.75 -5.80 7.40
N ASP A 73 14.82 -5.68 6.62
CA ASP A 73 15.47 -4.41 6.30
C ASP A 73 15.18 -4.04 4.83
N PRO A 74 14.17 -3.20 4.56
CA PRO A 74 13.82 -2.82 3.19
C PRO A 74 14.85 -1.85 2.61
N ILE A 75 15.16 -2.04 1.32
CA ILE A 75 15.86 -1.01 0.56
C ILE A 75 14.97 0.24 0.50
N ARG A 76 15.54 1.38 0.89
CA ARG A 76 14.88 2.68 0.73
C ARG A 76 14.74 2.97 -0.77
N PRO A 77 13.52 3.23 -1.28
CA PRO A 77 13.35 3.61 -2.67
C PRO A 77 14.00 4.97 -2.93
N GLU A 78 14.43 5.19 -4.17
CA GLU A 78 14.88 6.50 -4.61
C GLU A 78 13.73 7.50 -4.51
N ASP A 79 14.05 8.75 -4.20
CA ASP A 79 13.06 9.83 -4.17
C ASP A 79 12.81 10.29 -5.61
N PRO A 80 11.60 10.07 -6.18
CA PRO A 80 11.30 10.47 -7.55
C PRO A 80 11.31 11.98 -7.75
N THR A 81 11.17 12.77 -6.68
CA THR A 81 11.19 14.24 -6.74
C THR A 81 12.60 14.82 -6.68
N GLY A 82 13.61 13.98 -6.42
CA GLY A 82 14.99 14.43 -6.18
C GLY A 82 15.13 15.36 -4.96
N GLY A 83 14.12 15.45 -4.09
CA GLY A 83 14.07 16.37 -2.96
C GLY A 83 13.69 17.81 -3.32
N GLU A 84 13.29 18.09 -4.55
CA GLU A 84 12.86 19.42 -4.99
C GLU A 84 11.34 19.60 -4.76
N PRO A 85 10.90 20.77 -4.28
CA PRO A 85 9.47 21.02 -4.07
C PRO A 85 8.73 21.24 -5.38
N GLY A 86 7.50 20.72 -5.44
CA GLY A 86 6.58 20.97 -6.54
C GLY A 86 6.11 22.43 -6.57
N SER A 87 5.66 22.87 -7.75
CA SER A 87 5.22 24.26 -7.99
C SER A 87 3.70 24.46 -7.97
N THR A 88 2.95 23.37 -7.86
CA THR A 88 1.48 23.36 -7.94
C THR A 88 0.87 24.00 -6.69
N ASP A 89 -0.17 24.83 -6.89
CA ASP A 89 -0.82 25.50 -5.78
C ASP A 89 -1.69 24.54 -4.94
N GLN A 90 -1.83 24.86 -3.66
CA GLN A 90 -2.54 24.04 -2.68
C GLN A 90 -3.99 23.72 -3.09
N ALA A 91 -4.72 24.67 -3.66
CA ALA A 91 -6.12 24.46 -4.02
C ALA A 91 -6.26 23.46 -5.18
N THR A 92 -5.33 23.50 -6.14
CA THR A 92 -5.23 22.50 -7.21
C THR A 92 -4.89 21.12 -6.63
N LEU A 93 -3.91 21.03 -5.73
CA LEU A 93 -3.52 19.75 -5.09
C LEU A 93 -4.69 19.13 -4.29
N GLU A 94 -5.45 19.94 -3.56
CA GLU A 94 -6.63 19.49 -2.81
C GLU A 94 -7.74 18.98 -3.74
N ALA A 95 -7.96 19.65 -4.88
CA ALA A 95 -8.93 19.21 -5.88
C ALA A 95 -8.53 17.87 -6.50
N VAL A 96 -7.25 17.70 -6.85
CA VAL A 96 -6.72 16.44 -7.40
C VAL A 96 -6.78 15.34 -6.35
N GLN A 97 -6.34 15.59 -5.11
CA GLN A 97 -6.38 14.57 -4.05
C GLN A 97 -7.81 14.05 -3.80
N ALA A 98 -8.82 14.94 -3.84
CA ALA A 98 -10.20 14.57 -3.55
C ALA A 98 -10.83 13.61 -4.58
N GLU A 99 -10.36 13.60 -5.83
CA GLU A 99 -10.88 12.71 -6.88
C GLU A 99 -10.16 11.36 -6.98
N LEU A 100 -8.94 11.24 -6.44
CA LEU A 100 -8.13 10.02 -6.55
C LEU A 100 -8.81 8.76 -6.00
N PRO A 101 -9.50 8.77 -4.84
CA PRO A 101 -10.13 7.56 -4.31
C PRO A 101 -11.18 6.97 -5.26
N GLU A 102 -12.01 7.81 -5.87
CA GLU A 102 -13.04 7.35 -6.83
C GLU A 102 -12.41 6.84 -8.13
N ARG A 103 -11.38 7.53 -8.64
CA ARG A 103 -10.71 7.19 -9.90
C ARG A 103 -9.90 5.89 -9.81
N LEU A 104 -9.22 5.67 -8.70
CA LEU A 104 -8.32 4.53 -8.50
C LEU A 104 -9.06 3.30 -7.95
N GLY A 105 -10.23 3.48 -7.35
CA GLY A 105 -11.07 2.39 -6.87
C GLY A 105 -10.32 1.49 -5.88
N SER A 106 -10.33 0.18 -6.13
CA SER A 106 -9.65 -0.81 -5.29
C SER A 106 -8.12 -0.70 -5.28
N SER A 107 -7.53 0.02 -6.23
CA SER A 107 -6.09 0.25 -6.26
C SER A 107 -5.65 1.33 -5.28
N PHE A 108 -6.56 2.21 -4.82
CA PHE A 108 -6.26 3.28 -3.89
C PHE A 108 -5.94 2.74 -2.49
N VAL A 109 -4.81 3.16 -1.90
CA VAL A 109 -4.44 2.81 -0.53
C VAL A 109 -4.54 4.04 0.38
N SER A 110 -3.84 5.11 0.03
CA SER A 110 -3.86 6.38 0.76
C SER A 110 -3.37 7.52 -0.11
N SER A 111 -3.59 8.76 0.33
CA SER A 111 -2.98 9.93 -0.30
C SER A 111 -2.66 11.01 0.73
N SER A 112 -1.62 11.79 0.47
CA SER A 112 -1.23 12.98 1.24
C SER A 112 -0.82 14.11 0.30
N ILE A 113 -0.83 15.35 0.81
CA ILE A 113 -0.26 16.50 0.10
C ILE A 113 1.00 16.90 0.85
N GLU A 114 2.14 16.80 0.19
CA GLU A 114 3.45 17.04 0.79
C GLU A 114 4.38 17.69 -0.23
N SER A 115 5.07 18.76 0.18
CA SER A 115 6.11 19.44 -0.61
C SER A 115 5.69 19.86 -2.03
N GLY A 116 4.41 20.20 -2.24
CA GLY A 116 3.90 20.65 -3.55
C GLY A 116 3.39 19.54 -4.47
N TYR A 117 3.25 18.31 -3.96
CA TYR A 117 2.76 17.14 -4.70
C TYR A 117 1.56 16.51 -3.99
N VAL A 118 0.70 15.83 -4.76
CA VAL A 118 -0.17 14.79 -4.22
C VAL A 118 0.59 13.48 -4.25
N TRP A 119 0.96 12.95 -3.09
CA TRP A 119 1.48 11.60 -2.97
C TRP A 119 0.31 10.65 -2.87
N VAL A 120 0.27 9.64 -3.74
CA VAL A 120 -0.75 8.59 -3.69
C VAL A 120 -0.09 7.23 -3.58
N ASP A 121 -0.46 6.50 -2.53
CA ASP A 121 -0.10 5.11 -2.38
C ASP A 121 -1.17 4.27 -3.05
N VAL A 122 -0.73 3.35 -3.92
CA VAL A 122 -1.56 2.38 -4.61
C VAL A 122 -1.09 0.97 -4.29
N VAL A 123 -1.94 -0.03 -4.53
CA VAL A 123 -1.56 -1.44 -4.30
C VAL A 123 -0.30 -1.78 -5.10
N TRP A 124 -0.35 -1.51 -6.41
CA TRP A 124 0.77 -1.69 -7.31
C TRP A 124 0.59 -0.84 -8.57
N ASP A 125 1.71 -0.41 -9.13
CA ASP A 125 1.83 0.32 -10.39
C ASP A 125 3.10 -0.15 -11.11
N ASP A 126 2.99 -0.45 -12.41
CA ASP A 126 4.11 -0.69 -13.33
C ASP A 126 4.58 0.59 -14.04
N GLY A 127 4.02 1.74 -13.66
CA GLY A 127 4.23 3.05 -14.26
C GLY A 127 3.03 3.54 -15.07
N THR A 128 2.07 2.67 -15.39
CA THR A 128 0.88 3.07 -16.16
C THR A 128 -0.02 4.05 -15.41
N LEU A 129 -0.10 3.95 -14.07
CA LEU A 129 -0.85 4.92 -13.26
C LEU A 129 -0.11 6.24 -13.16
N GLN A 130 1.22 6.24 -13.00
CA GLN A 130 2.04 7.44 -13.04
C GLN A 130 1.89 8.17 -14.39
N ASP A 131 2.06 7.47 -15.50
CA ASP A 131 1.90 8.04 -16.85
C ASP A 131 0.50 8.64 -17.07
N ALA A 132 -0.54 7.97 -16.57
CA ALA A 132 -1.92 8.45 -16.66
C ALA A 132 -2.15 9.70 -15.79
N ALA A 133 -1.52 9.77 -14.62
CA ALA A 133 -1.60 10.92 -13.74
C ALA A 133 -0.90 12.13 -14.37
N ASP A 134 0.30 11.95 -14.92
CA ASP A 134 1.05 13.02 -15.60
C ASP A 134 0.29 13.53 -16.84
N ALA A 135 -0.33 12.64 -17.61
CA ALA A 135 -1.15 13.02 -18.75
C ALA A 135 -2.43 13.79 -18.37
N THR A 136 -2.98 13.54 -17.18
CA THR A 136 -4.25 14.13 -16.73
C THR A 136 -4.04 15.44 -15.97
N TYR A 137 -3.04 15.48 -15.09
CA TYR A 137 -2.83 16.58 -14.14
C TYR A 137 -1.61 17.44 -14.48
N GLY A 138 -0.73 16.96 -15.36
CA GLY A 138 0.58 17.52 -15.63
C GLY A 138 1.67 16.76 -14.89
N GLU A 139 2.88 16.80 -15.46
CA GLU A 139 4.10 16.29 -14.81
C GLU A 139 4.29 16.97 -13.44
N ASP A 140 4.86 16.25 -12.47
CA ASP A 140 5.22 16.77 -11.15
C ASP A 140 4.02 17.27 -10.31
N VAL A 141 2.81 16.75 -10.55
CA VAL A 141 1.61 17.05 -9.73
C VAL A 141 1.25 15.89 -8.80
N VAL A 142 1.22 14.67 -9.34
CA VAL A 142 0.88 13.45 -8.59
C VAL A 142 2.08 12.52 -8.63
N VAL A 143 2.47 12.02 -7.46
CA VAL A 143 3.52 11.01 -7.32
C VAL A 143 2.88 9.71 -6.85
N VAL A 144 2.90 8.71 -7.72
CA VAL A 144 2.36 7.36 -7.45
C VAL A 144 3.42 6.51 -6.77
N ARG A 145 3.05 5.83 -5.68
CA ARG A 145 3.89 4.88 -4.97
C ARG A 145 3.19 3.55 -4.80
N SER A 146 3.88 2.47 -5.11
CA SER A 146 3.37 1.11 -4.91
C SER A 146 3.62 0.61 -3.49
N ALA A 147 2.58 0.06 -2.86
CA ALA A 147 2.68 -0.66 -1.60
C ALA A 147 3.40 -2.01 -1.78
N LEU A 148 3.10 -2.72 -2.88
CA LEU A 148 3.85 -3.90 -3.31
C LEU A 148 5.09 -3.48 -4.12
N ARG A 149 6.20 -4.21 -3.94
CA ARG A 149 7.49 -3.90 -4.57
C ARG A 149 8.15 -5.16 -5.13
N GLU A 150 9.00 -4.96 -6.14
CA GLU A 150 9.93 -5.96 -6.69
C GLU A 150 11.27 -5.96 -5.94
#